data_AF-A0A936S2P7-F1
#
_entry.id   AF-A0A936S2P7-F1
#
_cell.length_a   1.000
_cell.length_b   1.000
_cell.length_c   1.000
_cell.angle_alpha   90.00
_cell.angle_beta   90.00
_cell.angle_gamma   90.00
#
_symmetry.space_group_name_H-M   'P 1'
#
loop_
_entity.id
_entity.type
_entity.pdbx_description
1 polymer ?
#
loop_
_entity_poly.entity_id
_entity_poly.type
_entity_poly.pdbx_seq_one_letter_code
_entity_poly.pdbx_strand_id
1 'polypeptide(L)' 'MKPLFVSMLLAGMATLWLSSPALARPQDPGVNARQHHQQQRIGQGVRSGELNRNEARRLEREQRHIRQEERSYKSDGC' A
#
# COMPACT_ATOMS: atom_id res chain seq x y z
N MET A 1 26.96 -34.67 49.49
CA MET A 1 25.51 -34.40 49.52
C MET A 1 25.24 -33.25 48.55
N LYS A 2 24.23 -33.43 47.68
CA LYS A 2 23.71 -32.50 46.65
C LYS A 2 23.30 -31.14 47.27
N PRO A 3 22.91 -30.11 46.49
CA PRO A 3 23.17 -29.79 45.07
C PRO A 3 23.70 -28.34 44.93
N LEU A 4 24.48 -27.97 43.91
CA LEU A 4 23.95 -27.54 42.61
C LEU A 4 22.63 -26.76 42.68
N PHE A 5 22.52 -25.75 43.54
CA PHE A 5 21.50 -24.70 43.40
C PHE A 5 22.13 -23.51 42.68
N VAL A 6 22.33 -23.71 41.39
CA VAL A 6 22.50 -22.69 40.34
C VAL A 6 21.20 -21.86 40.17
N SER A 7 20.42 -21.70 41.24
CA SER A 7 19.07 -21.11 41.22
C SER A 7 19.04 -19.66 41.68
N MET A 8 20.16 -18.96 41.62
CA MET A 8 20.20 -17.49 41.70
C MET A 8 20.50 -16.87 40.33
N LEU A 9 19.97 -17.51 39.28
CA LEU A 9 19.97 -17.06 37.89
C LEU A 9 18.58 -17.25 37.26
N LEU A 10 17.52 -17.07 38.05
CA LEU A 10 16.26 -16.55 37.50
C LEU A 10 16.38 -15.03 37.58
N ALA A 11 17.13 -14.39 36.69
CA ALA A 11 16.60 -14.04 35.37
C ALA A 11 15.17 -13.50 35.48
N GLY A 12 14.96 -12.53 36.38
CA GLY A 12 13.82 -11.60 36.33
C GLY A 12 13.97 -10.66 35.14
N MET A 13 14.11 -11.23 33.95
CA MET A 13 14.09 -10.50 32.69
C MET A 13 12.61 -10.31 32.38
N ALA A 14 12.05 -9.23 32.90
CA ALA A 14 10.72 -8.78 32.53
C ALA A 14 10.70 -8.68 31.00
N THR A 15 10.05 -9.64 30.36
CA THR A 15 9.81 -9.63 28.92
C THR A 15 8.85 -8.49 28.65
N LEU A 16 9.39 -7.29 28.42
CA LEU A 16 8.66 -6.23 27.76
C LEU A 16 8.30 -6.76 26.38
N TRP A 17 7.06 -7.22 26.23
CA TRP A 17 6.43 -7.36 24.94
C TRP A 17 6.30 -5.94 24.38
N LEU A 18 7.32 -5.48 23.63
CA LEU A 18 7.19 -4.27 22.83
C LEU A 18 6.18 -4.56 21.72
N SER A 19 4.91 -4.29 21.97
CA SER A 19 3.91 -4.09 20.92
C SER A 19 4.41 -2.95 20.06
N SER A 20 5.05 -3.29 18.94
CA SER A 20 5.48 -2.31 17.95
C SER A 20 4.22 -1.71 17.32
N PRO A 21 3.98 -0.38 17.41
CA PRO A 21 2.96 0.24 16.60
C PRO A 21 3.40 0.09 15.14
N ALA A 22 2.61 -0.62 14.34
CA ALA A 22 2.80 -0.65 12.90
C ALA A 22 2.60 0.80 12.41
N LEU A 23 3.68 1.46 12.01
CA LEU A 23 3.61 2.75 11.35
C LEU A 23 2.92 2.54 10.00
N ALA A 24 1.65 2.94 9.90
CA ALA A 24 0.96 3.05 8.62
C ALA A 24 1.78 4.00 7.74
N ARG A 25 2.33 3.49 6.62
CA ARG A 25 3.06 4.32 5.65
C ARG A 25 2.03 5.15 4.87
N PRO A 26 1.93 6.48 5.05
CA PRO A 26 0.86 7.30 4.44
C PRO A 26 1.09 7.59 2.95
N GLN A 27 1.84 6.75 2.25
CA GLN A 27 2.20 6.99 0.87
C GLN A 27 2.36 5.65 0.18
N ASP A 28 1.37 5.29 -0.63
CA ASP A 28 1.42 4.14 -1.52
C ASP A 28 1.93 4.63 -2.91
N PRO A 29 3.26 4.65 -3.15
CA PRO A 29 3.81 5.01 -4.46
C PRO A 29 3.35 4.06 -5.57
N GLY A 30 2.82 2.87 -5.22
CA GLY A 30 2.37 1.89 -6.19
C GLY A 30 1.15 2.33 -7.00
N VAL A 31 0.25 3.12 -6.44
CA VAL A 31 -0.99 3.55 -7.12
C VAL A 31 -0.68 4.45 -8.31
N ASN A 32 0.17 5.45 -8.13
CA ASN A 32 0.58 6.38 -9.19
C ASN A 32 1.23 5.65 -10.37
N ALA A 33 2.14 4.70 -10.10
CA ALA A 33 2.80 3.92 -11.14
C ALA A 33 1.80 3.08 -11.94
N ARG A 34 0.84 2.43 -11.26
CA ARG A 34 -0.23 1.68 -11.93
C ARG A 34 -1.11 2.58 -12.79
N GLN A 35 -1.51 3.75 -12.30
CA GLN A 35 -2.30 4.71 -13.06
C GLN A 35 -1.57 5.17 -14.33
N HIS A 36 -0.25 5.42 -14.24
CA HIS A 36 0.57 5.77 -15.40
C HIS A 36 0.61 4.64 -16.44
N HIS A 37 0.85 3.40 -16.02
CA HIS A 37 0.84 2.25 -16.94
C HIS A 37 -0.54 2.07 -17.61
N GLN A 38 -1.63 2.27 -16.87
CA GLN A 38 -2.98 2.21 -17.43
C GLN A 38 -3.20 3.29 -18.49
N GLN A 39 -2.71 4.50 -18.27
CA GLN A 39 -2.77 5.57 -19.25
C GLN A 39 -2.04 5.21 -20.55
N GLN A 40 -0.85 4.61 -20.43
CA GLN A 40 -0.08 4.14 -21.58
C GLN A 40 -0.84 3.06 -22.36
N ARG A 41 -1.45 2.09 -21.67
CA ARG A 41 -2.25 1.03 -22.29
C ARG A 41 -3.50 1.56 -22.99
N ILE A 42 -4.20 2.54 -22.42
CA ILE A 42 -5.34 3.20 -23.08
C ILE A 42 -4.86 3.87 -24.37
N GLY A 43 -3.76 4.60 -24.33
CA GLY A 43 -3.18 5.24 -25.51
C GLY A 43 -2.76 4.22 -26.58
N GLN A 44 -2.17 3.09 -26.18
CA GLN A 44 -1.82 2.00 -27.08
C GLN A 44 -3.08 1.39 -27.71
N GLY A 45 -4.11 1.07 -26.92
CA GLY A 45 -5.35 0.48 -27.41
C GLY A 45 -6.08 1.38 -28.43
N VAL A 46 -6.03 2.70 -28.23
CA VAL A 46 -6.56 3.66 -29.22
C VAL A 46 -5.74 3.64 -30.52
N ARG A 47 -4.40 3.59 -30.41
CA ARG A 47 -3.51 3.55 -31.59
C ARG A 47 -3.61 2.25 -32.37
N SER A 48 -3.76 1.11 -31.68
CA SER A 48 -3.90 -0.21 -32.29
C SER A 48 -5.31 -0.46 -32.83
N GLY A 49 -6.31 0.33 -32.40
CA GLY A 49 -7.72 0.13 -32.72
C GLY A 49 -8.41 -0.90 -31.84
N GLU A 50 -7.72 -1.46 -30.84
CA GLU A 50 -8.30 -2.35 -29.82
C GLU A 50 -9.33 -1.61 -28.95
N LEU A 51 -9.18 -0.30 -28.79
CA LEU A 51 -10.15 0.57 -28.12
C LEU A 51 -10.71 1.59 -29.10
N ASN A 52 -12.03 1.65 -29.19
CA ASN A 52 -12.71 2.75 -29.86
C ASN A 52 -12.73 4.02 -28.99
N ARG A 53 -13.10 5.15 -29.59
CA ARG A 53 -13.13 6.46 -28.89
C ARG A 53 -14.07 6.49 -27.68
N ASN A 54 -15.18 5.76 -27.72
CA ASN A 54 -16.17 5.76 -26.65
C ASN A 54 -15.68 4.94 -25.44
N GLU A 55 -15.06 3.79 -25.70
CA GLU A 55 -14.40 2.95 -24.68
C GLU A 55 -13.25 3.69 -24.02
N ALA A 56 -12.36 4.29 -24.81
CA ALA A 56 -11.26 5.09 -24.28
C ALA A 56 -11.79 6.24 -23.41
N ARG A 57 -12.82 6.97 -23.86
CA ARG A 57 -13.46 8.02 -23.04
C ARG A 57 -14.05 7.51 -21.73
N ARG A 58 -14.58 6.28 -21.70
CA ARG A 58 -15.10 5.66 -20.47
C ARG A 58 -13.95 5.34 -19.51
N LEU A 59 -12.89 4.70 -20.00
CA LEU A 59 -11.71 4.37 -19.19
C LEU A 59 -11.03 5.64 -18.63
N GLU A 60 -10.97 6.71 -19.42
CA GLU A 60 -10.46 8.01 -18.98
C GLU A 60 -11.29 8.64 -17.86
N ARG A 61 -12.62 8.46 -17.88
CA ARG A 61 -13.50 8.92 -16.79
C ARG A 61 -13.22 8.14 -15.50
N GLU A 62 -13.10 6.82 -15.61
CA GLU A 62 -12.79 5.94 -14.48
C GLU A 62 -11.42 6.29 -13.87
N GLN A 63 -10.38 6.48 -14.71
CA GLN A 63 -9.05 6.92 -14.26
C GLN A 63 -9.06 8.29 -13.57
N ARG A 64 -9.96 9.20 -13.96
CA ARG A 64 -10.13 10.48 -13.27
C ARG A 64 -10.81 10.32 -11.91
N HIS A 65 -11.80 9.45 -11.82
CA HIS A 65 -12.51 9.17 -10.57
C HIS A 65 -11.56 8.57 -9.53
N ILE A 66 -10.78 7.55 -9.91
CA ILE A 66 -9.77 6.95 -9.02
C ILE A 66 -8.77 8.00 -8.53
N ARG A 67 -8.31 8.91 -9.40
CA ARG A 67 -7.41 10.02 -9.01
C ARG A 67 -8.06 11.03 -8.05
N GLN A 68 -9.38 11.17 -8.08
CA GLN A 68 -10.10 12.01 -7.11
C GLN A 68 -10.20 11.31 -5.76
N GLU A 69 -10.58 10.04 -5.76
CA GLU A 69 -10.63 9.22 -4.54
C GLU A 69 -9.27 9.13 -3.86
N GLU A 70 -8.21 8.82 -4.62
CA GLU A 70 -6.84 8.77 -4.09
C GLU A 70 -6.42 10.10 -3.44
N ARG A 71 -6.80 11.23 -4.04
CA ARG A 71 -6.54 12.54 -3.46
C ARG A 71 -7.34 12.79 -2.19
N SER A 72 -8.60 12.35 -2.14
CA SER A 72 -9.43 12.43 -0.93
C SER A 72 -8.82 11.59 0.20
N TYR A 73 -8.44 10.35 -0.07
CA TYR A 73 -7.81 9.49 0.94
C TYR A 73 -6.51 10.11 1.48
N LYS A 74 -5.68 10.68 0.59
CA LYS A 74 -4.45 11.38 0.98
C LYS A 74 -4.71 12.67 1.75
N SER A 75 -5.78 13.40 1.46
CA SER A 75 -6.12 14.63 2.20
C SER A 75 -6.71 14.34 3.57
N ASP A 76 -7.45 13.24 3.69
CA ASP A 76 -8.16 12.86 4.92
C ASP A 76 -7.24 12.15 5.93
N GLY A 77 -5.95 11.99 5.60
CA GLY A 77 -4.90 11.53 6.51
C GLY A 77 -4.85 10.01 6.73
N CYS A 78 -5.49 9.23 5.85
CA CYS A 78 -5.45 7.78 5.83
C CYS A 78 -4.31 7.24 4.95
#